data_AF-X6LUY8-F1
#
_entry.id   AF-X6LUY8-F1
#
_cell.length_a   1.000
_cell.length_b   1.000
_cell.length_c   1.000
_cell.angle_alpha   90.00
_cell.angle_beta   90.00
_cell.angle_gamma   90.00
#
_symmetry.space_group_name_H-M   'P 1'
#
loop_
_entity.id
_entity.type
_entity.pdbx_description
1 polymer ?
#
loop_
_entity_poly.entity_id
_entity_poly.type
_entity_poly.pdbx_seq_one_letter_code
_entity_poly.pdbx_strand_id
1 'polypeptide(L)'
;MKKSFTFILDCMEMKIAAKNDIDADTLLPRNFNEKIKVLDHKISGYFNSLSQDYETNIKTMNDEELHIVLDIMKIIGNDENQFLQMVKMFMQKKVSCGIPNDSTTNIWIYSDMTRKLNAHLATMVDEIDREEDLSFFKRLSQLNEHINAKIFNNCSEKLEKHVQSLVTKIKDKSEWKNAYCEQINLCYNCFTSMQKNGVLSNIVKNHVEMIEDIVNKRIEQLEKEASSNLNADKIMPVLIAIKLISVYIFSFKEIINKRIDQLLSAYKREHKGINIPALALKLEKDPDRIGEMIVAEHNAFKGYNVSLFNVKTQSHGIDYILKRMEAKGDKVDASKLEKKYEEFNSLCRKL
;
A
#
# COMPACT_ATOMS: atom_id res chain seq x y z
N MET A 1 -15.61 -8.22 -3.81
CA MET A 1 -16.06 -9.62 -3.99
C MET A 1 -16.46 -10.28 -2.66
N LYS A 2 -15.57 -10.34 -1.66
CA LYS A 2 -15.81 -10.98 -0.35
C LYS A 2 -17.14 -10.60 0.34
N LYS A 3 -17.41 -9.30 0.52
CA LYS A 3 -18.67 -8.81 1.15
C LYS A 3 -19.94 -9.21 0.37
N SER A 4 -19.86 -9.29 -0.96
CA SER A 4 -20.97 -9.72 -1.81
C SER A 4 -21.21 -11.23 -1.70
N PHE A 5 -20.14 -12.01 -1.56
CA PHE A 5 -20.22 -13.46 -1.31
C PHE A 5 -20.84 -13.77 0.05
N THR A 6 -20.43 -13.06 1.10
CA THR A 6 -21.02 -13.18 2.45
C THR A 6 -22.53 -12.93 2.41
N PHE A 7 -22.96 -11.82 1.82
CA PHE A 7 -24.38 -11.51 1.68
C PHE A 7 -25.18 -12.60 0.94
N ILE A 8 -24.59 -13.20 -0.10
CA ILE A 8 -25.24 -14.26 -0.88
C ILE A 8 -25.35 -15.55 -0.06
N LEU A 9 -24.33 -15.89 0.73
CA LEU A 9 -24.37 -17.00 1.67
C LEU A 9 -25.46 -16.80 2.72
N ASP A 10 -25.58 -15.59 3.29
CA ASP A 10 -26.61 -15.25 4.27
C ASP A 10 -28.02 -15.40 3.67
N CYS A 11 -28.22 -14.95 2.42
CA CYS A 11 -29.49 -15.15 1.70
C CYS A 11 -29.80 -16.62 1.42
N MET A 12 -28.78 -17.43 1.10
CA MET A 12 -28.96 -18.88 0.93
C MET A 12 -29.32 -19.56 2.26
N GLU A 13 -28.67 -19.17 3.36
CA GLU A 13 -29.01 -19.65 4.70
C GLU A 13 -30.44 -19.31 5.08
N MET A 14 -30.86 -18.06 4.86
CA MET A 14 -32.25 -17.65 5.07
C MET A 14 -33.21 -18.48 4.21
N LYS A 15 -32.88 -18.75 2.94
CA LYS A 15 -33.70 -19.60 2.06
C LYS A 15 -33.84 -21.03 2.59
N ILE A 16 -32.73 -21.60 3.06
CA ILE A 16 -32.69 -22.95 3.62
C ILE A 16 -33.50 -23.01 4.92
N ALA A 17 -33.37 -22.01 5.79
CA ALA A 17 -34.11 -21.93 7.05
C ALA A 17 -35.62 -21.67 6.85
N ALA A 18 -35.99 -20.85 5.87
CA ALA A 18 -37.38 -20.48 5.61
C ALA A 18 -38.23 -21.61 5.02
N LYS A 19 -37.62 -22.65 4.43
CA LYS A 19 -38.31 -23.83 3.87
C LYS A 19 -39.29 -24.52 4.84
N ASN A 20 -39.21 -24.26 6.15
CA ASN A 20 -40.03 -24.92 7.15
C ASN A 20 -41.22 -24.09 7.70
N ASP A 21 -41.32 -22.78 7.44
CA ASP A 21 -42.40 -21.96 8.04
C ASP A 21 -42.84 -20.71 7.23
N ILE A 22 -42.08 -20.25 6.22
CA ILE A 22 -42.36 -18.99 5.49
C ILE A 22 -42.06 -19.16 4.00
N ASP A 23 -42.88 -18.57 3.11
CA ASP A 23 -42.59 -18.52 1.68
C ASP A 23 -41.31 -17.71 1.40
N ALA A 24 -40.19 -18.43 1.23
CA ALA A 24 -38.88 -17.85 0.97
C ALA A 24 -38.83 -16.98 -0.28
N ASP A 25 -39.74 -17.19 -1.24
CA ASP A 25 -39.78 -16.39 -2.48
C ASP A 25 -40.43 -15.00 -2.25
N THR A 26 -41.10 -14.78 -1.11
CA THR A 26 -41.56 -13.44 -0.68
C THR A 26 -40.45 -12.61 -0.03
N LEU A 27 -39.49 -13.26 0.64
CA LEU A 27 -38.41 -12.60 1.38
C LEU A 27 -37.17 -12.36 0.53
N LEU A 28 -36.95 -13.18 -0.49
CA LEU A 28 -35.78 -13.09 -1.35
C LEU A 28 -36.04 -12.19 -2.57
N PRO A 29 -34.98 -11.58 -3.12
CA PRO A 29 -35.10 -10.82 -4.36
C PRO A 29 -35.72 -11.68 -5.47
N ARG A 30 -36.65 -11.10 -6.24
CA ARG A 30 -37.19 -11.77 -7.44
C ARG A 30 -36.07 -12.34 -8.30
N ASN A 31 -36.27 -13.58 -8.76
CA ASN A 31 -35.33 -14.35 -9.57
C ASN A 31 -34.01 -14.69 -8.85
N PHE A 32 -34.02 -14.80 -7.52
CA PHE A 32 -32.85 -15.18 -6.72
C PHE A 32 -32.14 -16.42 -7.28
N ASN A 33 -32.87 -17.49 -7.56
CA ASN A 33 -32.30 -18.74 -8.08
C ASN A 33 -31.59 -18.55 -9.43
N GLU A 34 -32.14 -17.73 -10.33
CA GLU A 34 -31.50 -17.41 -11.62
C GLU A 34 -30.21 -16.60 -11.39
N LYS A 35 -30.22 -15.65 -10.45
CA LYS A 35 -29.02 -14.89 -10.09
C LYS A 35 -27.93 -15.76 -9.47
N ILE A 36 -28.31 -16.77 -8.68
CA ILE A 36 -27.37 -17.76 -8.16
C ILE A 36 -26.77 -18.59 -9.31
N LYS A 37 -27.59 -19.04 -10.27
CA LYS A 37 -27.09 -19.76 -11.46
C LYS A 37 -26.12 -18.90 -12.28
N VAL A 38 -26.43 -17.62 -12.48
CA VAL A 38 -25.53 -16.67 -13.17
C VAL A 38 -24.23 -16.48 -12.39
N LEU A 39 -24.29 -16.41 -11.06
CA LEU A 39 -23.10 -16.30 -10.23
C LEU A 39 -22.23 -17.55 -10.31
N ASP A 40 -22.84 -18.73 -10.22
CA ASP A 40 -22.17 -20.02 -10.38
C ASP A 40 -21.45 -20.11 -11.73
N HIS A 41 -22.12 -19.70 -12.81
CA HIS A 41 -21.53 -19.63 -14.14
C HIS A 41 -20.36 -18.64 -14.22
N LYS A 42 -20.45 -17.48 -13.56
CA LYS A 42 -19.36 -16.48 -13.51
C LYS A 42 -18.15 -16.97 -12.70
N ILE A 43 -18.39 -17.63 -11.57
CA ILE A 43 -17.33 -18.23 -10.75
C ILE A 43 -16.60 -19.29 -11.59
N SER A 44 -17.37 -20.16 -12.24
CA SER A 44 -16.84 -21.19 -13.13
C SER A 44 -16.05 -20.59 -14.29
N GLY A 45 -16.58 -19.55 -14.93
CA GLY A 45 -15.90 -18.82 -15.99
C GLY A 45 -14.60 -18.16 -15.53
N TYR A 46 -14.56 -17.59 -14.32
CA TYR A 46 -13.34 -17.02 -13.74
C TYR A 46 -12.27 -18.08 -13.49
N PHE A 47 -12.65 -19.23 -12.93
CA PHE A 47 -11.71 -20.34 -12.72
C PHE A 47 -11.21 -20.93 -14.03
N ASN A 48 -12.08 -21.06 -15.04
CA ASN A 48 -11.68 -21.52 -16.36
C ASN A 48 -10.74 -20.52 -17.03
N SER A 49 -11.00 -19.21 -16.92
CA SER A 49 -10.10 -18.16 -17.41
C SER A 49 -8.75 -18.21 -16.72
N LEU A 50 -8.71 -18.29 -15.39
CA LEU A 50 -7.46 -18.37 -14.63
C LEU A 50 -6.67 -19.65 -14.97
N SER A 51 -7.37 -20.76 -15.20
CA SER A 51 -6.77 -21.99 -15.71
C SER A 51 -6.18 -21.73 -17.09
N GLN A 52 -6.93 -21.14 -18.02
CA GLN A 52 -6.45 -20.81 -19.36
C GLN A 52 -5.25 -19.85 -19.36
N ASP A 53 -5.24 -18.83 -18.50
CA ASP A 53 -4.15 -17.87 -18.36
C ASP A 53 -2.88 -18.57 -17.83
N TYR A 54 -3.05 -19.43 -16.83
CA TYR A 54 -1.99 -20.30 -16.33
C TYR A 54 -1.45 -21.26 -17.42
N GLU A 55 -2.37 -21.90 -18.14
CA GLU A 55 -2.10 -22.75 -19.30
C GLU A 55 -1.47 -21.98 -20.47
N THR A 56 -1.57 -20.67 -20.50
CA THR A 56 -0.92 -19.86 -21.53
C THR A 56 0.46 -19.41 -21.06
N ASN A 57 0.59 -18.96 -19.81
CA ASN A 57 1.81 -18.30 -19.32
C ASN A 57 3.01 -19.22 -19.16
N ILE A 58 2.80 -20.49 -18.83
CA ILE A 58 3.94 -21.40 -18.84
C ILE A 58 4.26 -21.80 -20.30
N LYS A 59 3.28 -21.86 -21.23
CA LYS A 59 3.51 -22.16 -22.68
C LYS A 59 4.34 -21.06 -23.29
N THR A 60 4.32 -19.87 -22.71
CA THR A 60 5.10 -18.72 -23.15
C THR A 60 6.36 -18.49 -22.29
N MET A 61 6.65 -19.35 -21.30
CA MET A 61 7.74 -19.20 -20.32
C MET A 61 7.84 -17.79 -19.71
N ASN A 62 6.69 -17.13 -19.50
CA ASN A 62 6.66 -15.83 -18.84
C ASN A 62 6.73 -16.01 -17.32
N ASP A 63 7.95 -16.02 -16.78
CA ASP A 63 8.23 -16.26 -15.35
C ASP A 63 7.52 -15.26 -14.41
N GLU A 64 7.41 -13.99 -14.82
CA GLU A 64 6.84 -12.93 -13.98
C GLU A 64 5.30 -13.02 -13.91
N GLU A 65 4.62 -13.24 -15.03
CA GLU A 65 3.16 -13.43 -15.05
C GLU A 65 2.76 -14.81 -14.51
N LEU A 66 3.64 -15.81 -14.69
CA LEU A 66 3.49 -17.10 -14.04
C LEU A 66 3.51 -16.96 -12.52
N HIS A 67 4.45 -16.18 -11.97
CA HIS A 67 4.46 -15.87 -10.55
C HIS A 67 3.17 -15.19 -10.08
N ILE A 68 2.61 -14.25 -10.86
CA ILE A 68 1.35 -13.58 -10.54
C ILE A 68 0.17 -14.57 -10.54
N VAL A 69 0.07 -15.43 -11.55
CA VAL A 69 -1.01 -16.42 -11.63
C VAL A 69 -0.86 -17.48 -10.54
N LEU A 70 0.36 -17.94 -10.27
CA LEU A 70 0.67 -18.85 -9.16
C LEU A 70 0.36 -18.23 -7.80
N ASP A 71 0.60 -16.93 -7.62
CA ASP A 71 0.25 -16.23 -6.38
C ASP A 71 -1.27 -16.08 -6.23
N ILE A 72 -1.99 -15.74 -7.30
CA ILE A 72 -3.47 -15.73 -7.30
C ILE A 72 -4.02 -17.13 -6.99
N MET A 73 -3.45 -18.17 -7.61
CA MET A 73 -3.83 -19.57 -7.38
C MET A 73 -3.45 -20.07 -5.99
N LYS A 74 -2.32 -19.62 -5.42
CA LYS A 74 -1.91 -19.93 -4.04
C LYS A 74 -2.83 -19.25 -3.04
N ILE A 75 -3.23 -18.00 -3.30
CA ILE A 75 -4.20 -17.28 -2.49
C ILE A 75 -5.55 -18.00 -2.56
N ILE A 76 -6.03 -18.38 -3.74
CA ILE A 76 -7.34 -19.03 -3.89
C ILE A 76 -7.31 -20.51 -3.47
N GLY A 77 -6.19 -21.20 -3.61
CA GLY A 77 -6.04 -22.63 -3.32
C GLY A 77 -5.66 -22.95 -1.89
N ASN A 78 -5.13 -21.99 -1.13
CA ASN A 78 -4.84 -22.18 0.28
C ASN A 78 -6.13 -22.49 1.05
N ASP A 79 -6.22 -23.68 1.61
CA ASP A 79 -7.38 -24.15 2.38
C ASP A 79 -7.65 -23.30 3.63
N GLU A 80 -6.67 -22.58 4.16
CA GLU A 80 -6.86 -21.62 5.24
C GLU A 80 -7.40 -20.26 4.76
N ASN A 81 -7.46 -20.03 3.44
CA ASN A 81 -7.96 -18.77 2.89
C ASN A 81 -9.48 -18.66 3.06
N GLN A 82 -9.90 -17.62 3.76
CA GLN A 82 -11.31 -17.31 4.02
C GLN A 82 -12.15 -17.17 2.73
N PHE A 83 -11.58 -16.71 1.62
CA PHE A 83 -12.29 -16.60 0.35
C PHE A 83 -12.57 -17.98 -0.27
N LEU A 84 -11.59 -18.89 -0.26
CA LEU A 84 -11.80 -20.27 -0.72
C LEU A 84 -12.86 -20.98 0.13
N GLN A 85 -12.79 -20.81 1.45
CA GLN A 85 -13.77 -21.37 2.37
C GLN A 85 -15.19 -20.84 2.08
N MET A 86 -15.33 -19.54 1.77
CA MET A 86 -16.62 -18.97 1.35
C MET A 86 -17.12 -19.53 0.02
N VAL A 87 -16.23 -19.76 -0.95
CA VAL A 87 -16.57 -20.39 -2.24
C VAL A 87 -17.00 -21.85 -2.04
N LYS A 88 -16.29 -22.62 -1.21
CA LYS A 88 -16.66 -24.00 -0.85
C LYS A 88 -18.03 -24.06 -0.14
N MET A 89 -18.24 -23.17 0.84
CA MET A 89 -19.54 -23.05 1.53
C MET A 89 -20.67 -22.67 0.56
N PHE A 90 -20.40 -21.81 -0.42
CA PHE A 90 -21.37 -21.43 -1.46
C PHE A 90 -21.75 -22.64 -2.31
N MET A 91 -20.76 -23.41 -2.78
CA MET A 91 -21.01 -24.62 -3.59
C MET A 91 -21.77 -25.69 -2.82
N GLN A 92 -21.54 -25.82 -1.51
CA GLN A 92 -22.31 -26.74 -0.67
C GLN A 92 -23.78 -26.27 -0.51
N LYS A 93 -23.99 -24.98 -0.20
CA LYS A 93 -25.32 -24.43 0.08
C LYS A 93 -26.19 -24.24 -1.15
N LYS A 94 -25.62 -24.04 -2.34
CA LYS A 94 -26.41 -23.95 -3.58
C LYS A 94 -27.17 -25.26 -3.88
N VAL A 95 -26.58 -26.41 -3.55
CA VAL A 95 -27.19 -27.73 -3.71
C VAL A 95 -28.42 -27.85 -2.81
N SER A 96 -28.31 -27.41 -1.55
CA SER A 96 -29.43 -27.37 -0.60
C SER A 96 -30.57 -26.42 -1.04
N CYS A 97 -30.26 -25.44 -1.89
CA CYS A 97 -31.24 -24.56 -2.52
C CYS A 97 -31.92 -25.16 -3.77
N GLY A 98 -31.70 -26.45 -4.07
CA GLY A 98 -32.34 -27.14 -5.21
C GLY A 98 -31.73 -26.80 -6.56
N ILE A 99 -30.54 -26.21 -6.59
CA ILE A 99 -29.74 -26.03 -7.81
C ILE A 99 -28.86 -27.27 -7.93
N PRO A 100 -29.11 -28.16 -8.90
CA PRO A 100 -28.32 -29.37 -9.07
C PRO A 100 -26.86 -29.00 -9.34
N ASN A 101 -25.95 -29.83 -8.81
CA ASN A 101 -24.52 -29.66 -9.05
C ASN A 101 -24.20 -30.27 -10.42
N ASP A 102 -24.58 -29.58 -11.50
CA ASP A 102 -24.29 -30.05 -12.88
C ASP A 102 -22.81 -29.88 -13.26
N SER A 103 -22.01 -29.33 -12.35
CA SER A 103 -20.62 -29.05 -12.54
C SER A 103 -19.77 -30.23 -12.05
N THR A 104 -19.24 -31.01 -13.01
CA THR A 104 -17.99 -31.77 -12.90
C THR A 104 -16.78 -30.90 -12.52
N THR A 105 -16.99 -29.59 -12.32
CA THR A 105 -16.07 -28.62 -11.74
C THR A 105 -15.81 -28.94 -10.27
N ASN A 106 -14.99 -29.97 -10.04
CA ASN A 106 -14.16 -30.02 -8.84
C ASN A 106 -13.50 -28.64 -8.73
N ILE A 107 -13.88 -27.83 -7.73
CA ILE A 107 -13.09 -26.66 -7.37
C ILE A 107 -11.71 -27.21 -7.10
N TRP A 108 -10.74 -26.89 -7.95
CA TRP A 108 -9.44 -27.48 -7.81
C TRP A 108 -8.90 -27.07 -6.44
N ILE A 109 -8.54 -28.06 -5.64
CA ILE A 109 -7.80 -27.82 -4.41
C ILE A 109 -6.36 -27.54 -4.85
N TYR A 110 -5.61 -26.72 -4.11
CA TYR A 110 -4.21 -26.40 -4.41
C TYR A 110 -3.37 -27.66 -4.74
N SER A 111 -3.70 -28.80 -4.14
CA SER A 111 -3.07 -30.10 -4.43
C SER A 111 -3.31 -30.62 -5.85
N ASP A 112 -4.53 -30.49 -6.40
CA ASP A 112 -4.83 -30.85 -7.79
C ASP A 112 -4.25 -29.84 -8.79
N MET A 113 -4.19 -28.56 -8.41
CA MET A 113 -3.51 -27.52 -9.17
C MET A 113 -2.02 -27.76 -9.26
N THR A 114 -1.35 -28.10 -8.15
CA THR A 114 0.09 -28.40 -8.14
C THR A 114 0.42 -29.59 -9.03
N ARG A 115 -0.42 -30.64 -9.03
CA ARG A 115 -0.24 -31.81 -9.89
C ARG A 115 -0.40 -31.48 -11.38
N LYS A 116 -1.43 -30.71 -11.74
CA LYS A 116 -1.64 -30.27 -13.12
C LYS A 116 -0.61 -29.23 -13.54
N LEU A 117 -0.11 -28.42 -12.62
CA LEU A 117 0.97 -27.47 -12.85
C LEU A 117 2.28 -28.17 -13.21
N ASN A 118 2.62 -29.22 -12.48
CA ASN A 118 3.76 -30.07 -12.80
C ASN A 118 3.59 -30.81 -14.14
N ALA A 119 2.38 -31.21 -14.51
CA ALA A 119 2.10 -31.79 -15.83
C ALA A 119 2.18 -30.74 -16.96
N HIS A 120 1.79 -29.49 -16.68
CA HIS A 120 1.80 -28.42 -17.66
C HIS A 120 3.17 -27.80 -17.87
N LEU A 121 3.99 -27.63 -16.83
CA LEU A 121 5.43 -27.35 -16.98
C LEU A 121 6.11 -28.36 -17.92
N ALA A 122 5.69 -29.62 -17.87
CA ALA A 122 6.16 -30.64 -18.81
C ALA A 122 5.59 -30.50 -20.25
N THR A 123 4.41 -29.88 -20.44
CA THR A 123 3.75 -29.63 -21.74
C THR A 123 4.19 -28.31 -22.37
N MET A 124 4.70 -27.38 -21.59
CA MET A 124 5.00 -26.02 -22.03
C MET A 124 6.45 -25.80 -22.44
N VAL A 125 7.32 -26.69 -21.99
CA VAL A 125 8.54 -27.01 -22.72
C VAL A 125 8.24 -27.35 -24.19
N ASP A 126 7.04 -27.89 -24.52
CA ASP A 126 6.65 -28.27 -25.88
C ASP A 126 5.89 -27.17 -26.68
N GLU A 127 5.41 -26.09 -26.06
CA GLU A 127 4.42 -25.18 -26.68
C GLU A 127 4.83 -23.70 -26.83
N ILE A 128 6.02 -23.30 -26.37
CA ILE A 128 6.68 -22.00 -26.68
C ILE A 128 6.84 -21.74 -28.19
N ASP A 129 6.58 -22.74 -29.01
CA ASP A 129 6.69 -22.64 -30.46
C ASP A 129 5.65 -21.72 -31.17
N ARG A 130 4.52 -21.19 -30.60
CA ARG A 130 3.31 -20.93 -31.45
C ARG A 130 2.23 -19.77 -31.33
N GLU A 131 2.33 -18.66 -30.58
CA GLU A 131 1.62 -17.32 -30.85
C GLU A 131 0.06 -17.06 -30.72
N GLU A 132 -0.36 -15.75 -30.86
CA GLU A 132 -1.52 -14.92 -30.37
C GLU A 132 -2.58 -14.40 -31.43
N ASP A 133 -3.76 -13.79 -31.06
CA ASP A 133 -4.48 -12.78 -31.93
C ASP A 133 -5.66 -11.89 -31.36
N LEU A 134 -5.99 -10.81 -32.10
CA LEU A 134 -6.51 -9.44 -31.81
C LEU A 134 -8.04 -9.16 -31.67
N SER A 135 -8.93 -10.15 -31.81
CA SER A 135 -10.39 -9.90 -31.96
C SER A 135 -11.14 -9.47 -30.68
N PHE A 136 -10.47 -9.60 -29.53
CA PHE A 136 -11.00 -9.35 -28.18
C PHE A 136 -11.24 -7.85 -27.87
N PHE A 137 -10.36 -6.98 -28.37
CA PHE A 137 -10.38 -5.55 -28.02
C PHE A 137 -11.61 -4.80 -28.56
N LYS A 138 -12.21 -5.28 -29.65
CA LYS A 138 -13.37 -4.63 -30.29
C LYS A 138 -14.68 -4.82 -29.51
N ARG A 139 -14.79 -5.89 -28.69
CA ARG A 139 -15.99 -6.21 -27.89
C ARG A 139 -15.98 -5.54 -26.50
N LEU A 140 -14.81 -5.27 -25.94
CA LEU A 140 -14.66 -4.56 -24.66
C LEU A 140 -15.14 -3.09 -24.71
N SER A 141 -14.98 -2.44 -25.86
CA SER A 141 -15.39 -1.04 -26.08
C SER A 141 -16.90 -0.83 -25.96
N GLN A 142 -17.73 -1.77 -26.40
CA GLN A 142 -19.19 -1.64 -26.47
C GLN A 142 -19.89 -1.93 -25.13
N LEU A 143 -19.29 -2.76 -24.27
CA LEU A 143 -19.81 -3.08 -22.93
C LEU A 143 -19.62 -1.91 -21.94
N ASN A 144 -18.65 -1.04 -22.23
CA ASN A 144 -18.23 0.08 -21.39
C ASN A 144 -19.30 1.20 -21.30
N GLU A 145 -20.09 1.43 -22.36
CA GLU A 145 -21.06 2.55 -22.39
C GLU A 145 -22.32 2.30 -21.53
N HIS A 146 -22.74 1.04 -21.36
CA HIS A 146 -24.04 0.71 -20.76
C HIS A 146 -23.98 0.46 -19.23
N ILE A 147 -22.82 0.07 -18.70
CA ILE A 147 -22.58 -0.14 -17.26
C ILE A 147 -22.43 1.21 -16.51
N ASN A 148 -22.03 2.27 -17.22
CA ASN A 148 -21.54 3.52 -16.64
C ASN A 148 -22.60 4.51 -16.10
N ALA A 149 -23.90 4.36 -16.37
CA ALA A 149 -24.87 5.40 -15.97
C ALA A 149 -25.62 5.11 -14.64
N LYS A 150 -26.14 3.89 -14.42
CA LYS A 150 -27.12 3.64 -13.34
C LYS A 150 -26.53 2.94 -12.10
N ILE A 151 -25.60 2.01 -12.30
CA ILE A 151 -24.84 1.36 -11.22
C ILE A 151 -23.81 2.33 -10.65
N PHE A 152 -23.19 3.12 -11.53
CA PHE A 152 -22.20 4.12 -11.19
C PHE A 152 -22.77 5.20 -10.27
N ASN A 153 -23.96 5.73 -10.53
CA ASN A 153 -24.59 6.75 -9.68
C ASN A 153 -24.87 6.25 -8.25
N ASN A 154 -25.38 5.02 -8.08
CA ASN A 154 -25.67 4.47 -6.75
C ASN A 154 -24.38 4.09 -5.97
N CYS A 155 -23.35 3.61 -6.68
CA CYS A 155 -22.05 3.34 -6.07
C CYS A 155 -21.33 4.63 -5.68
N SER A 156 -21.46 5.67 -6.51
CA SER A 156 -20.96 7.01 -6.26
C SER A 156 -21.56 7.60 -4.99
N GLU A 157 -22.88 7.59 -4.83
CA GLU A 157 -23.54 8.14 -3.63
C GLU A 157 -23.12 7.43 -2.34
N LYS A 158 -22.94 6.10 -2.38
CA LYS A 158 -22.46 5.34 -1.21
C LYS A 158 -21.01 5.64 -0.88
N LEU A 159 -20.16 5.76 -1.91
CA LEU A 159 -18.76 6.14 -1.74
C LEU A 159 -18.69 7.53 -1.11
N GLU A 160 -19.39 8.51 -1.68
CA GLU A 160 -19.48 9.89 -1.18
C GLU A 160 -19.89 9.92 0.29
N LYS A 161 -20.94 9.19 0.70
CA LYS A 161 -21.34 9.09 2.12
C LYS A 161 -20.26 8.50 3.03
N HIS A 162 -19.56 7.45 2.59
CA HIS A 162 -18.48 6.84 3.36
C HIS A 162 -17.29 7.79 3.51
N VAL A 163 -16.93 8.51 2.45
CA VAL A 163 -15.84 9.49 2.49
C VAL A 163 -16.23 10.68 3.34
N GLN A 164 -17.46 11.19 3.20
CA GLN A 164 -17.97 12.26 4.07
C GLN A 164 -17.88 11.87 5.55
N SER A 165 -18.28 10.64 5.89
CA SER A 165 -18.18 10.12 7.27
C SER A 165 -16.74 10.04 7.76
N LEU A 166 -15.82 9.58 6.90
CA LEU A 166 -14.39 9.54 7.21
C LEU A 166 -13.85 10.95 7.43
N VAL A 167 -14.16 11.89 6.54
CA VAL A 167 -13.77 13.29 6.61
C VAL A 167 -14.26 13.96 7.90
N THR A 168 -15.52 13.76 8.29
CA THR A 168 -16.04 14.32 9.54
C THR A 168 -15.26 13.78 10.74
N LYS A 169 -14.99 12.47 10.76
CA LYS A 169 -14.13 11.87 11.79
C LYS A 169 -12.70 12.44 11.80
N ILE A 170 -12.21 12.93 10.65
CA ILE A 170 -10.89 13.59 10.50
C ILE A 170 -10.89 15.00 11.05
N LYS A 171 -11.94 15.77 10.79
CA LYS A 171 -12.04 17.14 11.30
C LYS A 171 -12.13 17.19 12.83
N ASP A 172 -12.75 16.19 13.45
CA ASP A 172 -13.04 16.21 14.88
C ASP A 172 -11.87 15.73 15.76
N LYS A 173 -10.76 15.26 15.18
CA LYS A 173 -9.60 14.77 15.93
C LYS A 173 -8.51 15.82 16.11
N SER A 174 -8.20 16.14 17.36
CA SER A 174 -7.13 17.06 17.75
C SER A 174 -5.71 16.49 17.63
N GLU A 175 -5.55 15.17 17.66
CA GLU A 175 -4.26 14.48 17.56
C GLU A 175 -4.27 13.41 16.46
N TRP A 176 -3.31 13.50 15.54
CA TRP A 176 -3.13 12.54 14.46
C TRP A 176 -2.05 11.54 14.85
N LYS A 177 -2.46 10.29 15.09
CA LYS A 177 -1.57 9.15 15.35
C LYS A 177 -1.28 8.37 14.06
N ASN A 178 -0.31 7.47 14.11
CA ASN A 178 0.18 6.68 12.97
C ASN A 178 -0.96 5.98 12.21
N ALA A 179 -1.77 5.19 12.93
CA ALA A 179 -2.94 4.49 12.37
C ALA A 179 -3.96 5.43 11.70
N TYR A 180 -3.95 6.69 12.08
CA TYR A 180 -4.82 7.71 11.53
C TYR A 180 -4.30 8.25 10.19
N CYS A 181 -3.02 8.62 10.17
CA CYS A 181 -2.33 9.03 8.95
C CYS A 181 -2.36 7.90 7.91
N GLU A 182 -2.21 6.64 8.32
CA GLU A 182 -2.32 5.47 7.44
C GLU A 182 -3.70 5.36 6.78
N GLN A 183 -4.78 5.59 7.53
CA GLN A 183 -6.14 5.57 6.97
C GLN A 183 -6.34 6.69 5.95
N ILE A 184 -5.85 7.90 6.26
CA ILE A 184 -5.92 9.03 5.34
C ILE A 184 -5.10 8.73 4.08
N ASN A 185 -3.89 8.20 4.21
CA ASN A 185 -3.02 7.83 3.10
C ASN A 185 -3.67 6.75 2.21
N LEU A 186 -4.26 5.72 2.81
CA LEU A 186 -4.97 4.68 2.06
C LEU A 186 -6.12 5.29 1.25
N CYS A 187 -6.95 6.12 1.87
CA CYS A 187 -8.05 6.80 1.19
C CYS A 187 -7.56 7.73 0.07
N TYR A 188 -6.56 8.56 0.37
CA TYR A 188 -5.96 9.49 -0.58
C TYR A 188 -5.36 8.78 -1.79
N ASN A 189 -4.59 7.71 -1.59
CA ASN A 189 -3.99 6.95 -2.68
C ASN A 189 -5.03 6.21 -3.51
N CYS A 190 -6.07 5.67 -2.85
CA CYS A 190 -7.19 5.03 -3.54
C CYS A 190 -7.93 6.04 -4.42
N PHE A 191 -8.26 7.22 -3.91
CA PHE A 191 -8.91 8.29 -4.67
C PHE A 191 -8.04 8.88 -5.77
N THR A 192 -6.77 9.13 -5.50
CA THR A 192 -5.82 9.59 -6.51
C THR A 192 -5.69 8.56 -7.64
N SER A 193 -5.65 7.26 -7.31
CA SER A 193 -5.62 6.18 -8.31
C SER A 193 -6.91 6.12 -9.12
N MET A 194 -8.06 6.21 -8.46
CA MET A 194 -9.37 6.26 -9.14
C MET A 194 -9.47 7.46 -10.08
N GLN A 195 -9.05 8.65 -9.63
CA GLN A 195 -9.03 9.86 -10.45
C GLN A 195 -8.09 9.72 -11.66
N LYS A 196 -6.85 9.23 -11.46
CA LYS A 196 -5.87 9.01 -12.54
C LYS A 196 -6.37 8.05 -13.60
N ASN A 197 -7.13 7.03 -13.19
CA ASN A 197 -7.68 6.02 -14.08
C ASN A 197 -9.09 6.38 -14.60
N GLY A 198 -9.56 7.62 -14.39
CA GLY A 198 -10.86 8.09 -14.88
C GLY A 198 -12.08 7.48 -14.16
N VAL A 199 -11.89 6.75 -13.07
CA VAL A 199 -12.96 6.11 -12.30
C VAL A 199 -13.59 7.13 -11.36
N LEU A 200 -14.86 7.46 -11.61
CA LEU A 200 -15.64 8.40 -10.80
C LEU A 200 -14.96 9.78 -10.68
N SER A 201 -14.17 10.18 -11.68
CA SER A 201 -13.22 11.30 -11.60
C SER A 201 -13.86 12.59 -11.06
N ASN A 202 -15.09 12.93 -11.46
CA ASN A 202 -15.78 14.13 -11.00
C ASN A 202 -16.11 14.10 -9.50
N ILE A 203 -16.47 12.93 -8.96
CA ILE A 203 -16.76 12.75 -7.53
C ILE A 203 -15.46 12.66 -6.76
N VAL A 204 -14.54 11.81 -7.22
CA VAL A 204 -13.29 11.51 -6.52
C VAL A 204 -12.37 12.72 -6.46
N LYS A 205 -12.35 13.57 -7.50
CA LYS A 205 -11.60 14.84 -7.50
C LYS A 205 -11.95 15.71 -6.29
N ASN A 206 -13.24 15.94 -6.04
CA ASN A 206 -13.69 16.74 -4.89
C ASN A 206 -13.22 16.14 -3.56
N HIS A 207 -13.14 14.81 -3.47
CA HIS A 207 -12.68 14.12 -2.27
C HIS A 207 -11.15 14.16 -2.11
N VAL A 208 -10.39 14.07 -3.20
CA VAL A 208 -8.93 14.30 -3.19
C VAL A 208 -8.64 15.70 -2.68
N GLU A 209 -9.26 16.72 -3.29
CA GLU A 209 -9.12 18.13 -2.89
C GLU A 209 -9.53 18.36 -1.43
N MET A 210 -10.59 17.69 -0.97
CA MET A 210 -11.03 17.77 0.43
C MET A 210 -10.02 17.14 1.40
N ILE A 211 -9.42 15.99 1.06
CA ILE A 211 -8.37 15.37 1.89
C ILE A 211 -7.11 16.26 1.88
N GLU A 212 -6.73 16.82 0.74
CA GLU A 212 -5.62 17.79 0.63
C GLU A 212 -5.86 19.00 1.53
N ASP A 213 -7.06 19.61 1.47
CA ASP A 213 -7.44 20.74 2.31
C ASP A 213 -7.36 20.38 3.81
N ILE A 214 -7.81 19.19 4.20
CA ILE A 214 -7.75 18.73 5.59
C ILE A 214 -6.30 18.55 6.06
N VAL A 215 -5.46 17.89 5.27
CA VAL A 215 -4.04 17.68 5.59
C VAL A 215 -3.34 19.03 5.67
N ASN A 216 -3.56 19.91 4.70
CA ASN A 216 -2.98 21.25 4.67
C ASN A 216 -3.43 22.10 5.87
N LYS A 217 -4.73 22.12 6.19
CA LYS A 217 -5.25 22.82 7.38
C LYS A 217 -4.63 22.32 8.67
N ARG A 218 -4.43 21.00 8.79
CA ARG A 218 -3.77 20.42 9.96
C ARG A 218 -2.31 20.86 10.05
N ILE A 219 -1.58 20.85 8.93
CA ILE A 219 -0.20 21.35 8.87
C ILE A 219 -0.16 22.84 9.26
N GLU A 220 -1.02 23.68 8.67
CA GLU A 220 -1.09 25.10 8.97
C GLU A 220 -1.43 25.37 10.45
N GLN A 221 -2.29 24.56 11.05
CA GLN A 221 -2.59 24.64 12.48
C GLN A 221 -1.32 24.39 13.30
N LEU A 222 -0.62 23.28 13.02
CA LEU A 222 0.64 22.93 13.70
C LEU A 222 1.72 24.02 13.50
N GLU A 223 1.81 24.59 12.29
CA GLU A 223 2.72 25.70 11.99
C GLU A 223 2.39 26.96 12.82
N LYS A 224 1.10 27.30 12.97
CA LYS A 224 0.66 28.43 13.80
C LYS A 224 0.99 28.21 15.28
N GLU A 225 0.81 26.99 15.77
CA GLU A 225 1.17 26.61 17.14
C GLU A 225 2.67 26.84 17.40
N ALA A 226 3.56 26.45 16.46
CA ALA A 226 5.00 26.73 16.55
C ALA A 226 5.36 28.22 16.37
N SER A 227 4.71 28.92 15.45
CA SER A 227 5.02 30.32 15.11
C SER A 227 4.71 31.28 16.27
N SER A 228 3.83 30.88 17.19
CA SER A 228 3.51 31.67 18.38
C SER A 228 4.67 31.74 19.40
N ASN A 229 5.61 30.79 19.37
CA ASN A 229 6.75 30.73 20.28
C ASN A 229 7.81 29.73 19.76
N LEU A 230 8.86 30.23 19.10
CA LEU A 230 9.93 29.43 18.47
C LEU A 230 10.99 28.95 19.48
N ASN A 231 10.55 28.43 20.62
CA ASN A 231 11.36 27.68 21.57
C ASN A 231 11.60 26.24 21.06
N ALA A 232 12.80 25.68 21.29
CA ALA A 232 13.13 24.27 21.04
C ALA A 232 12.08 23.28 21.60
N ASP A 233 11.59 23.48 22.83
CA ASP A 233 10.62 22.59 23.49
C ASP A 233 9.22 22.65 22.88
N LYS A 234 8.91 23.75 22.18
CA LYS A 234 7.62 23.95 21.51
C LYS A 234 7.66 23.56 20.04
N ILE A 235 8.78 23.85 19.37
CA ILE A 235 8.95 23.52 17.95
C ILE A 235 9.21 22.03 17.74
N MET A 236 9.87 21.35 18.68
CA MET A 236 10.20 19.93 18.54
C MET A 236 8.94 19.04 18.39
N PRO A 237 7.92 19.12 19.27
CA PRO A 237 6.68 18.35 19.09
C PRO A 237 5.96 18.65 17.77
N VAL A 238 5.98 19.91 17.32
CA VAL A 238 5.38 20.33 16.05
C VAL A 238 6.12 19.72 14.86
N LEU A 239 7.44 19.79 14.85
CA LEU A 239 8.27 19.20 13.79
C LEU A 239 8.05 17.69 13.69
N ILE A 240 8.00 16.99 14.84
CA ILE A 240 7.71 15.56 14.90
C ILE A 240 6.31 15.27 14.35
N ALA A 241 5.29 16.00 14.79
CA ALA A 241 3.91 15.80 14.33
C ALA A 241 3.75 16.04 12.82
N ILE A 242 4.35 17.11 12.29
CA ILE A 242 4.35 17.41 10.86
C ILE A 242 5.11 16.31 10.09
N LYS A 243 6.28 15.88 10.59
CA LYS A 243 7.06 14.82 9.96
C LYS A 243 6.32 13.49 9.97
N LEU A 244 5.62 13.15 11.04
CA LEU A 244 4.78 11.96 11.14
C LEU A 244 3.78 11.92 9.98
N ILE A 245 3.14 13.04 9.65
CA ILE A 245 2.23 13.14 8.50
C ILE A 245 2.98 12.82 7.20
N SER A 246 4.20 13.34 7.00
CA SER A 246 4.99 13.05 5.79
C SER A 246 5.42 11.59 5.65
N VAL A 247 5.68 10.91 6.77
CA VAL A 247 6.12 9.51 6.80
C VAL A 247 4.94 8.60 6.43
N TYR A 248 3.77 8.87 7.00
CA TYR A 248 2.61 8.00 6.82
C TYR A 248 1.72 8.40 5.64
N ILE A 249 1.76 9.65 5.17
CA ILE A 249 1.04 10.16 4.01
C ILE A 249 2.04 10.63 2.95
N PHE A 250 2.75 9.64 2.36
CA PHE A 250 3.91 9.86 1.51
C PHE A 250 3.68 10.86 0.36
N SER A 251 2.47 10.92 -0.19
CA SER A 251 2.10 11.86 -1.26
C SER A 251 2.30 13.33 -0.91
N PHE A 252 2.34 13.68 0.38
CA PHE A 252 2.57 15.04 0.86
C PHE A 252 4.03 15.28 1.30
N LYS A 253 4.91 14.27 1.19
CA LYS A 253 6.29 14.32 1.72
C LYS A 253 7.05 15.56 1.26
N GLU A 254 7.03 15.87 -0.04
CA GLU A 254 7.78 17.00 -0.60
C GLU A 254 7.27 18.36 -0.09
N ILE A 255 5.95 18.55 -0.05
CA ILE A 255 5.35 19.80 0.46
C ILE A 255 5.63 19.94 1.95
N ILE A 256 5.44 18.88 2.72
CA ILE A 256 5.70 18.87 4.15
C ILE A 256 7.18 19.11 4.44
N ASN A 257 8.09 18.50 3.68
CA ASN A 257 9.52 18.71 3.88
C ASN A 257 9.91 20.18 3.66
N LYS A 258 9.33 20.84 2.65
CA LYS A 258 9.51 22.29 2.44
C LYS A 258 9.00 23.12 3.62
N ARG A 259 7.86 22.74 4.20
CA ARG A 259 7.25 23.40 5.38
C ARG A 259 8.12 23.24 6.62
N ILE A 260 8.65 22.03 6.86
CA ILE A 260 9.63 21.76 7.90
C ILE A 260 10.88 22.63 7.70
N ASP A 261 11.43 22.71 6.48
CA ASP A 261 12.59 23.56 6.18
C ASP A 261 12.31 25.04 6.44
N GLN A 262 11.10 25.51 6.17
CA GLN A 262 10.68 26.89 6.48
C GLN A 262 10.63 27.14 7.99
N LEU A 263 10.03 26.24 8.77
CA LEU A 263 10.01 26.31 10.24
C LEU A 263 11.42 26.30 10.83
N LEU A 264 12.28 25.37 10.37
CA LEU A 264 13.68 25.28 10.81
C LEU A 264 14.47 26.53 10.43
N SER A 265 14.20 27.12 9.26
CA SER A 265 14.82 28.37 8.82
C SER A 265 14.37 29.56 9.68
N ALA A 266 13.09 29.63 10.06
CA ALA A 266 12.57 30.64 10.96
C ALA A 266 13.21 30.52 12.36
N TYR A 267 13.24 29.31 12.91
CA TYR A 267 13.93 28.99 14.16
C TYR A 267 15.41 29.37 14.12
N LYS A 268 16.11 29.00 13.04
CA LYS A 268 17.53 29.35 12.84
C LYS A 268 17.76 30.86 12.86
N ARG A 269 16.89 31.64 12.21
CA ARG A 269 17.00 33.11 12.16
C ARG A 269 16.81 33.74 13.53
N GLU A 270 15.80 33.31 14.28
CA GLU A 270 15.51 33.83 15.61
C GLU A 270 16.66 33.58 16.60
N HIS A 271 17.26 32.39 16.54
CA HIS A 271 18.35 31.98 17.44
C HIS A 271 19.76 32.19 16.86
N LYS A 272 19.90 32.97 15.78
CA LYS A 272 21.17 33.22 15.06
C LYS A 272 21.96 31.92 14.74
N GLY A 273 21.26 30.80 14.59
CA GLY A 273 21.81 29.47 14.33
C GLY A 273 22.49 28.76 15.50
N ILE A 274 22.66 29.40 16.66
CA ILE A 274 23.37 28.84 17.81
C ILE A 274 22.65 27.62 18.39
N ASN A 275 21.31 27.62 18.34
CA ASN A 275 20.50 26.58 18.97
C ASN A 275 20.14 25.39 18.05
N ILE A 276 20.61 25.39 16.79
CA ILE A 276 20.32 24.29 15.85
C ILE A 276 20.91 22.94 16.31
N PRO A 277 22.18 22.85 16.78
CA PRO A 277 22.71 21.61 17.32
C PRO A 277 21.96 21.13 18.57
N ALA A 278 21.53 22.05 19.44
CA ALA A 278 20.76 21.71 20.63
C ALA A 278 19.37 21.15 20.27
N LEU A 279 18.73 21.70 19.23
CA LEU A 279 17.49 21.14 18.68
C LEU A 279 17.72 19.76 18.06
N ALA A 280 18.81 19.55 17.32
CA ALA A 280 19.16 18.25 16.75
C ALA A 280 19.30 17.16 17.83
N LEU A 281 20.04 17.46 18.91
CA LEU A 281 20.20 16.55 20.05
C LEU A 281 18.88 16.23 20.78
N LYS A 282 17.93 17.17 20.79
CA LYS A 282 16.60 16.91 21.34
C LYS A 282 15.77 16.02 20.40
N LEU A 283 15.81 16.28 19.10
CA LEU A 283 15.13 15.47 18.08
C LEU A 283 15.68 14.03 18.03
N GLU A 284 16.99 13.82 18.15
CA GLU A 284 17.58 12.46 18.18
C GLU A 284 17.17 11.64 19.42
N LYS A 285 16.61 12.28 20.46
CA LYS A 285 16.08 11.58 21.65
C LYS A 285 14.61 11.18 21.51
N ASP A 286 13.99 11.48 20.36
CA ASP A 286 12.62 11.07 20.06
C ASP A 286 12.50 9.53 20.04
N PRO A 287 11.64 8.92 20.87
CA PRO A 287 11.54 7.46 20.98
C PRO A 287 11.06 6.80 19.68
N ASP A 288 10.25 7.51 18.89
CA ASP A 288 9.68 7.01 17.64
C ASP A 288 10.63 7.16 16.44
N ARG A 289 11.84 7.71 16.66
CA ARG A 289 12.89 7.98 15.66
C ARG A 289 12.46 8.89 14.51
N ILE A 290 11.30 9.53 14.60
CA ILE A 290 10.85 10.54 13.63
C ILE A 290 11.77 11.77 13.72
N GLY A 291 12.21 12.10 14.93
CA GLY A 291 13.21 13.15 15.15
C GLY A 291 14.55 12.88 14.46
N GLU A 292 15.04 11.64 14.46
CA GLU A 292 16.25 11.25 13.71
C GLU A 292 16.06 11.46 12.20
N MET A 293 14.89 11.11 11.66
CA MET A 293 14.57 11.34 10.25
C MET A 293 14.59 12.83 9.90
N ILE A 294 14.12 13.71 10.80
CA ILE A 294 14.18 15.16 10.60
C ILE A 294 15.64 15.63 10.53
N VAL A 295 16.48 15.17 11.46
CA VAL A 295 17.90 15.55 11.50
C VAL A 295 18.66 15.05 10.25
N ALA A 296 18.31 13.86 9.75
CA ALA A 296 18.96 13.28 8.57
C ALA A 296 18.53 13.95 7.25
N GLU A 297 17.24 14.23 7.07
CA GLU A 297 16.69 14.66 5.77
C GLU A 297 16.79 16.18 5.53
N HIS A 298 16.90 17.01 6.58
CA HIS A 298 16.77 18.46 6.45
C HIS A 298 18.10 19.23 6.47
N ASN A 299 18.26 20.14 5.50
CA ASN A 299 19.51 20.89 5.28
C ASN A 299 19.95 21.76 6.48
N ALA A 300 19.01 22.17 7.33
CA ALA A 300 19.31 22.94 8.54
C ALA A 300 20.33 22.22 9.44
N PHE A 301 20.35 20.88 9.43
CA PHE A 301 21.20 20.04 10.27
C PHE A 301 22.45 19.54 9.54
N LYS A 302 22.69 19.91 8.28
CA LYS A 302 23.86 19.42 7.52
C LYS A 302 25.19 19.70 8.22
N GLY A 303 25.34 20.89 8.81
CA GLY A 303 26.54 21.24 9.60
C GLY A 303 26.70 20.39 10.85
N TYR A 304 25.59 20.10 11.54
CA TYR A 304 25.57 19.19 12.69
C TYR A 304 25.97 17.77 12.27
N ASN A 305 25.39 17.23 11.20
CA ASN A 305 25.70 15.89 10.70
C ASN A 305 27.16 15.74 10.27
N VAL A 306 27.72 16.75 9.60
CA VAL A 306 29.16 16.77 9.25
C VAL A 306 30.03 16.82 10.50
N SER A 307 29.69 17.65 11.49
CA SER A 307 30.42 17.71 12.75
C SER A 307 30.35 16.37 13.50
N LEU A 308 29.17 15.75 13.59
CA LEU A 308 28.96 14.47 14.25
C LEU A 308 29.70 13.35 13.53
N PHE A 309 29.70 13.35 12.19
CA PHE A 309 30.50 12.43 11.39
C PHE A 309 31.99 12.61 11.69
N ASN A 310 32.51 13.83 11.64
CA ASN A 310 33.92 14.10 11.93
C ASN A 310 34.32 13.66 13.35
N VAL A 311 33.47 13.92 14.36
CA VAL A 311 33.72 13.46 15.73
C VAL A 311 33.70 11.94 15.82
N LYS A 312 32.73 11.26 15.17
CA LYS A 312 32.67 9.80 15.13
C LYS A 312 33.88 9.21 14.42
N THR A 313 34.28 9.77 13.28
CA THR A 313 35.48 9.38 12.54
C THR A 313 36.77 9.65 13.32
N GLN A 314 36.83 10.73 14.12
CA GLN A 314 37.97 10.96 15.02
C GLN A 314 37.97 9.98 16.20
N SER A 315 36.80 9.61 16.72
CA SER A 315 36.67 8.64 17.81
C SER A 315 37.00 7.22 17.36
N HIS A 316 36.73 6.91 16.09
CA HIS A 316 37.17 5.70 15.41
C HIS A 316 38.57 5.95 14.87
N GLY A 317 39.59 5.69 15.69
CA GLY A 317 41.00 5.81 15.26
C GLY A 317 41.28 5.09 13.93
N ILE A 318 42.36 5.48 13.26
CA ILE A 318 42.71 4.93 11.94
C ILE A 318 42.69 3.39 11.89
N ASP A 319 43.08 2.75 12.99
CA ASP A 319 43.05 1.31 13.20
C ASP A 319 41.66 0.69 12.94
N TYR A 320 40.59 1.38 13.34
CA TYR A 320 39.21 0.92 13.14
C TYR A 320 38.81 0.97 11.65
N ILE A 321 39.22 2.02 10.94
CA ILE A 321 38.92 2.23 9.52
C ILE A 321 39.68 1.21 8.67
N LEU A 322 40.97 1.02 8.94
CA LEU A 322 41.81 0.06 8.23
C LEU A 322 41.30 -1.38 8.39
N LYS A 323 40.79 -1.73 9.57
CA LYS A 323 40.24 -3.06 9.85
C LYS A 323 38.93 -3.37 9.10
N ARG A 324 38.19 -2.35 8.65
CA ARG A 324 36.89 -2.50 7.97
C ARG A 324 36.90 -2.12 6.50
N MET A 325 38.06 -1.75 5.94
CA MET A 325 38.21 -1.52 4.50
C MET A 325 38.20 -2.86 3.75
N GLU A 326 37.05 -3.22 3.18
CA GLU A 326 36.96 -4.29 2.18
C GLU A 326 37.26 -3.70 0.80
N ALA A 327 38.38 -4.12 0.20
CA ALA A 327 38.67 -3.76 -1.20
C ALA A 327 38.21 -4.86 -2.14
N LYS A 328 37.44 -4.47 -3.16
CA LYS A 328 37.14 -5.32 -4.30
C LYS A 328 38.40 -5.44 -5.16
N GLY A 329 38.97 -6.64 -5.24
CA GLY A 329 40.02 -6.99 -6.20
C GLY A 329 41.43 -7.08 -5.61
N ASP A 330 41.91 -6.04 -4.92
CA ASP A 330 43.28 -5.99 -4.38
C ASP A 330 43.31 -5.87 -2.85
N LYS A 331 44.26 -6.55 -2.19
CA LYS A 331 44.51 -6.37 -0.76
C LYS A 331 45.00 -4.95 -0.49
N VAL A 332 44.26 -4.19 0.29
CA VAL A 332 44.67 -2.87 0.78
C VAL A 332 45.87 -3.03 1.72
N ASP A 333 46.97 -2.36 1.39
CA ASP A 333 48.12 -2.25 2.28
C ASP A 333 47.82 -1.23 3.40
N ALA A 334 47.24 -1.77 4.49
CA ALA A 334 46.84 -0.99 5.66
C ALA A 334 48.00 -0.20 6.28
N SER A 335 49.22 -0.78 6.30
CA SER A 335 50.40 -0.15 6.91
C SER A 335 50.82 1.11 6.16
N LYS A 336 50.72 1.09 4.82
CA LYS A 336 51.02 2.26 3.99
C LYS A 336 50.01 3.40 4.19
N LEU A 337 48.74 3.08 4.40
CA LEU A 337 47.69 4.07 4.67
C LEU A 337 47.82 4.67 6.07
N GLU A 338 48.12 3.84 7.07
CA GLU A 338 48.39 4.27 8.44
C GLU A 338 49.53 5.29 8.49
N LYS A 339 50.66 4.97 7.83
CA LYS A 339 51.82 5.85 7.75
C LYS A 339 51.50 7.20 7.10
N LYS A 340 50.74 7.20 5.99
CA LYS A 340 50.31 8.44 5.31
C LYS A 340 49.42 9.31 6.17
N TYR A 341 48.53 8.71 6.96
CA TYR A 341 47.68 9.46 7.88
C TYR A 341 48.48 10.07 9.03
N GLU A 342 49.42 9.33 9.62
CA GLU A 342 50.28 9.87 10.69
C GLU A 342 51.18 11.01 10.18
N GLU A 343 51.72 10.89 8.97
CA GLU A 343 52.46 11.98 8.32
C GLU A 343 51.57 13.22 8.13
N PHE A 344 50.33 13.04 7.65
CA PHE A 344 49.36 14.13 7.50
C PHE A 344 48.96 14.77 8.85
N ASN A 345 48.62 13.95 9.84
CA ASN A 345 48.21 14.38 11.18
C ASN A 345 49.35 15.11 11.90
N SER A 346 50.60 14.65 11.75
CA SER A 346 51.79 15.34 12.25
C SER A 346 51.98 16.71 11.61
N LEU A 347 51.73 16.82 10.31
CA LEU A 347 51.81 18.09 9.59
C LEU A 347 50.72 19.07 10.07
N CYS A 348 49.49 18.59 10.19
CA CYS A 348 48.35 19.40 10.63
C CYS A 348 48.45 19.86 12.09
N ARG A 349 49.10 19.11 12.98
CA ARG A 349 49.33 19.53 14.37
C ARG A 349 50.44 20.58 14.53
N LYS A 350 51.26 20.78 13.49
CA LYS A 350 52.35 21.77 13.46
C LYS A 350 51.93 23.11 12.85
N LEU A 351 50.78 23.14 12.18
CA LEU A 351 50.08 24.34 11.70
C LEU A 351 49.11 24.81 12.78
#